data_AF-A0A7M7NL92-F1
#
_entry.id   AF-A0A7M7NL92-F1
#
_cell.length_a   1.000
_cell.length_b   1.000
_cell.length_c   1.000
_cell.angle_alpha   90.00
_cell.angle_beta   90.00
_cell.angle_gamma   90.00
#
_symmetry.space_group_name_H-M   'P 1'
#
loop_
_entity.id
_entity.type
_entity.pdbx_description
1 polymer ?
#
loop_
_entity_poly.entity_id
_entity_poly.type
_entity_poly.pdbx_seq_one_letter_code
_entity_poly.pdbx_strand_id
1 'polypeptide(L)'
;MQFTEKRMHNQQLFDLGVDLNDMDDPSTIDGKIDRLQDELDLVMITEYFDESMVLLSKLMHWSLDDLRYISRGARQPGFREPLTDDVRAQIRSWNSADVKLYERFNRTFWGKVKGYGPSFEEDLKTFRKLQLDLSDTCRDVRKDDVTDRRVVKPRLKEAAPEWCSVFFMDDVHFTAIIRKRMKMKGLPLYDTCDQR
;
A
#
# COMPACT_ATOMS: atom_id res chain seq x y z
N MET A 1 15.29 4.81 -37.82
CA MET A 1 14.58 4.10 -36.73
C MET A 1 14.58 5.02 -35.54
N GLN A 2 13.53 5.82 -35.38
CA GLN A 2 13.37 6.74 -34.24
C GLN A 2 12.96 5.89 -33.03
N PHE A 3 13.80 5.83 -32.01
CA PHE A 3 13.36 5.41 -30.69
C PHE A 3 12.50 6.55 -30.12
N THR A 4 11.21 6.55 -30.41
CA THR A 4 10.24 7.33 -29.63
C THR A 4 10.05 6.61 -28.30
N GLU A 5 11.02 6.79 -27.42
CA GLU A 5 11.04 6.28 -26.06
C GLU A 5 9.82 6.86 -25.31
N LYS A 6 8.73 6.08 -25.21
CA LYS A 6 7.64 6.35 -24.27
C LYS A 6 8.25 6.24 -22.87
N ARG A 7 8.70 7.36 -22.31
CA ARG A 7 9.36 7.40 -21.00
C ARG A 7 8.32 7.08 -19.93
N MET A 8 8.64 6.15 -19.02
CA MET A 8 7.78 5.83 -17.89
C MET A 8 7.74 7.01 -16.91
N HIS A 9 6.68 7.80 -16.98
CA HIS A 9 6.27 8.81 -15.99
C HIS A 9 4.80 8.59 -15.65
N ASN A 10 4.32 9.17 -14.55
CA ASN A 10 2.92 9.03 -14.14
C ASN A 10 2.47 7.57 -14.04
N GLN A 11 3.31 6.73 -13.42
CA GLN A 11 3.14 5.29 -13.41
C GLN A 11 1.89 4.86 -12.65
N GLN A 12 1.47 5.60 -11.61
CA GLN A 12 0.27 5.24 -10.87
C GLN A 12 -0.99 5.44 -11.70
N LEU A 13 -1.12 6.57 -12.41
CA LEU A 13 -2.23 6.77 -13.33
C LEU A 13 -2.23 5.78 -14.50
N PHE A 14 -1.04 5.37 -14.96
CA PHE A 14 -0.93 4.33 -15.97
C PHE A 14 -1.48 2.99 -15.46
N ASP A 15 -1.06 2.57 -14.27
CA ASP A 15 -1.54 1.33 -13.64
C ASP A 15 -3.05 1.40 -13.33
N LEU A 16 -3.59 2.61 -13.13
CA LEU A 16 -5.02 2.87 -12.96
C LEU A 16 -5.78 2.98 -14.30
N GLY A 17 -5.10 2.83 -15.45
CA GLY A 17 -5.71 2.65 -16.76
C GLY A 17 -5.75 3.88 -17.67
N VAL A 18 -4.95 4.92 -17.41
CA VAL A 18 -4.74 6.02 -18.38
C VAL A 18 -3.70 5.59 -19.41
N ASP A 19 -3.94 5.83 -20.70
CA ASP A 19 -2.93 5.52 -21.74
C ASP A 19 -1.74 6.49 -21.63
N LEU A 20 -0.54 5.99 -21.90
CA LEU A 20 0.67 6.80 -21.93
C LEU A 20 0.60 7.99 -22.92
N ASN A 21 -0.22 7.91 -23.97
CA ASN A 21 -0.42 9.01 -24.93
C ASN A 21 -1.29 10.15 -24.36
N ASP A 22 -2.10 9.87 -23.33
CA ASP A 22 -3.05 10.82 -22.75
C ASP A 22 -2.54 11.41 -21.43
N MET A 23 -1.30 11.09 -21.04
CA MET A 23 -0.68 11.50 -19.76
C MET A 23 -0.40 13.00 -19.66
N ASP A 24 -0.47 13.72 -20.77
CA ASP A 24 -0.31 15.17 -20.85
C ASP A 24 -1.65 15.89 -21.11
N ASP A 25 -2.76 15.17 -21.31
CA ASP A 25 -4.09 15.77 -21.53
C ASP A 25 -4.77 16.06 -20.19
N PRO A 26 -4.94 17.34 -19.81
CA PRO A 26 -5.55 17.71 -18.53
C PRO A 26 -6.99 17.20 -18.40
N SER A 27 -7.75 17.15 -19.51
CA SER A 27 -9.16 16.73 -19.49
C SER A 27 -9.28 15.25 -19.16
N THR A 28 -8.45 14.41 -19.78
CA THR A 28 -8.41 12.96 -19.49
C THR A 28 -7.95 12.70 -18.06
N ILE A 29 -6.91 13.39 -17.59
CA ILE A 29 -6.41 13.24 -16.22
C ILE A 29 -7.48 13.65 -15.20
N ASP A 30 -8.10 14.81 -15.37
CA ASP A 30 -9.17 15.28 -14.46
C ASP A 30 -10.35 14.33 -14.45
N GLY A 31 -10.83 13.95 -15.64
CA GLY A 31 -11.94 13.01 -15.76
C GLY A 31 -11.64 11.66 -15.10
N LYS A 32 -10.40 11.16 -15.22
CA LYS A 32 -9.99 9.92 -14.54
C LYS A 32 -9.95 10.09 -13.02
N ILE A 33 -9.38 11.19 -12.52
CA ILE A 33 -9.27 11.45 -11.08
C ILE A 33 -10.66 11.59 -10.46
N ASP A 34 -11.58 12.33 -11.10
CA ASP A 34 -12.94 12.50 -10.60
C ASP A 34 -13.69 11.15 -10.61
N ARG A 35 -13.54 10.35 -11.67
CA ARG A 35 -14.10 9.00 -11.73
C ARG A 35 -13.57 8.10 -10.62
N LEU A 36 -12.26 8.11 -10.35
CA LEU A 36 -11.67 7.34 -9.25
C LEU A 36 -12.21 7.78 -7.89
N GLN A 37 -12.50 9.06 -7.72
CA GLN A 37 -13.08 9.59 -6.47
C GLN A 37 -14.50 9.06 -6.25
N ASP A 38 -15.27 8.86 -7.32
CA ASP A 38 -16.63 8.32 -7.26
C ASP A 38 -16.65 6.79 -7.13
N GLU A 39 -15.66 6.10 -7.70
CA GLU A 39 -15.57 4.63 -7.69
C GLU A 39 -14.91 4.05 -6.43
N LEU A 40 -14.03 4.81 -5.75
CA LEU A 40 -13.25 4.31 -4.61
C LEU A 40 -13.71 4.93 -3.28
N ASP A 41 -14.21 4.09 -2.39
CA ASP A 41 -14.61 4.49 -1.03
C ASP A 41 -13.43 5.01 -0.18
N LEU A 42 -12.21 4.50 -0.42
CA LEU A 42 -11.00 4.90 0.30
C LEU A 42 -9.77 4.70 -0.59
N VAL A 43 -8.95 5.75 -0.72
CA VAL A 43 -7.59 5.66 -1.21
C VAL A 43 -6.64 5.84 -0.03
N MET A 44 -5.84 4.81 0.23
CA MET A 44 -4.85 4.80 1.32
C MET A 44 -3.55 5.48 0.88
N ILE A 45 -2.85 6.10 1.83
CA ILE A 45 -1.60 6.84 1.57
C ILE A 45 -0.48 6.22 2.39
N THR A 46 0.62 5.87 1.72
CA THR A 46 1.75 5.16 2.34
C THR A 46 2.41 5.97 3.46
N GLU A 47 2.48 7.29 3.34
CA GLU A 47 3.00 8.19 4.36
C GLU A 47 2.13 8.24 5.63
N TYR A 48 0.85 7.88 5.50
CA TYR A 48 -0.16 7.86 6.56
C TYR A 48 -0.78 6.45 6.65
N PHE A 49 0.04 5.41 6.58
CA PHE A 49 -0.44 4.04 6.42
C PHE A 49 -1.21 3.56 7.66
N ASP A 50 -0.78 3.93 8.87
CA ASP A 50 -1.51 3.59 10.10
C ASP A 50 -2.87 4.29 10.15
N GLU A 51 -2.91 5.58 9.80
CA GLU A 51 -4.14 6.35 9.66
C GLU A 51 -5.07 5.73 8.61
N SER A 52 -4.50 5.28 7.49
CA SER A 52 -5.21 4.58 6.42
C SER A 52 -5.84 3.27 6.92
N MET A 53 -5.14 2.51 7.75
CA MET A 53 -5.67 1.28 8.35
C MET A 53 -6.81 1.57 9.32
N VAL A 54 -6.71 2.62 10.14
CA VAL A 54 -7.80 3.02 11.04
C VAL A 54 -9.06 3.40 10.24
N LEU A 55 -8.91 4.17 9.15
CA LEU A 55 -10.03 4.48 8.25
C LEU A 55 -10.62 3.22 7.63
N LEU A 56 -9.78 2.29 7.17
CA LEU A 56 -10.21 1.02 6.59
C LEU A 56 -10.98 0.17 7.60
N SER A 57 -10.51 0.12 8.87
CA SER A 57 -11.18 -0.58 9.98
C SER A 57 -12.63 -0.14 10.12
N LYS A 58 -12.85 1.18 10.08
CA LYS A 58 -14.17 1.77 10.23
C LYS A 58 -15.07 1.46 9.04
N LEU A 59 -14.51 1.52 7.82
CA LEU A 59 -15.25 1.22 6.59
C LEU A 59 -15.68 -0.25 6.52
N MET A 60 -14.81 -1.17 6.93
CA MET A 60 -15.04 -2.62 6.87
C MET A 60 -15.75 -3.18 8.11
N HIS A 61 -15.98 -2.35 9.13
CA HIS A 61 -16.45 -2.77 10.46
C HIS A 61 -15.58 -3.85 11.10
N TRP A 62 -14.27 -3.77 10.89
CA TRP A 62 -13.29 -4.67 11.51
C TRP A 62 -12.74 -4.10 12.80
N SER A 63 -12.20 -4.99 13.64
CA SER A 63 -11.46 -4.55 14.81
C SER A 63 -10.08 -4.06 14.40
N LEU A 64 -9.49 -3.16 15.19
CA LEU A 64 -8.11 -2.70 14.96
C LEU A 64 -7.08 -3.84 15.06
N ASP A 65 -7.42 -4.95 15.74
CA ASP A 65 -6.57 -6.13 15.87
C ASP A 65 -6.47 -6.93 14.56
N ASP A 66 -7.54 -6.93 13.76
CA ASP A 66 -7.63 -7.65 12.48
C ASP A 66 -6.75 -7.03 11.39
N LEU A 67 -6.39 -5.76 11.55
CA LEU A 67 -5.63 -4.96 10.57
C LEU A 67 -4.14 -4.85 10.88
N ARG A 68 -3.69 -5.54 11.93
CA ARG A 68 -2.29 -5.54 12.33
C ARG A 68 -1.40 -6.06 11.20
N TYR A 69 -0.18 -5.54 11.11
CA TYR A 69 0.74 -5.88 10.03
C TYR A 69 2.20 -5.80 10.45
N ILE A 70 3.04 -6.59 9.80
CA ILE A 70 4.51 -6.49 9.88
C ILE A 70 5.02 -5.78 8.62
N SER A 71 5.55 -4.56 8.77
CA SER A 71 6.08 -3.77 7.66
C SER A 71 7.27 -4.47 6.99
N ARG A 72 7.20 -4.62 5.66
CA ARG A 72 8.23 -5.24 4.81
C ARG A 72 8.62 -4.28 3.69
N GLY A 73 9.88 -4.29 3.29
CA GLY A 73 10.34 -3.52 2.13
C GLY A 73 10.46 -2.01 2.37
N ALA A 74 10.18 -1.52 3.58
CA ALA A 74 10.37 -0.13 3.93
C ALA A 74 11.84 0.28 3.71
N ARG A 75 12.07 1.33 2.92
CA ARG A 75 13.43 1.82 2.65
C ARG A 75 14.07 2.32 3.95
N GLN A 76 15.25 1.81 4.27
CA GLN A 76 16.00 2.19 5.45
C GLN A 76 16.39 3.68 5.39
N PRO A 77 16.27 4.45 6.50
CA PRO A 77 16.58 5.87 6.51
C PRO A 77 18.00 6.22 6.01
N GLY A 78 19.00 5.40 6.35
CA GLY A 78 20.38 5.59 5.93
C GLY A 78 20.64 5.41 4.42
N PHE A 79 19.65 4.95 3.66
CA PHE A 79 19.73 4.76 2.19
C PHE A 79 18.77 5.71 1.44
N ARG A 80 18.36 6.80 2.12
CA ARG A 80 17.58 7.88 1.52
C ARG A 80 18.52 9.03 1.21
N GLU A 81 18.73 9.29 -0.07
CA GLU A 81 19.48 10.46 -0.50
C GLU A 81 18.60 11.71 -0.35
N PRO A 82 19.10 12.80 0.25
CA PRO A 82 18.38 14.05 0.30
C PRO A 82 18.26 14.63 -1.12
N LEU A 83 17.03 14.99 -1.50
CA LEU A 83 16.79 15.67 -2.78
C LEU A 83 16.85 17.18 -2.58
N THR A 84 17.57 17.88 -3.47
CA THR A 84 17.51 19.34 -3.56
C THR A 84 16.12 19.78 -4.01
N ASP A 85 15.75 21.01 -3.68
CA ASP A 85 14.44 21.55 -4.06
C ASP A 85 14.28 21.63 -5.60
N ASP A 86 15.36 21.93 -6.32
CA ASP A 86 15.36 21.94 -7.80
C ASP A 86 15.05 20.54 -8.38
N VAL A 87 15.72 19.51 -7.87
CA VAL A 87 15.47 18.12 -8.31
C VAL A 87 14.05 17.69 -7.93
N ARG A 88 13.57 18.07 -6.75
CA ARG A 88 12.19 17.80 -6.34
C ARG A 88 11.17 18.46 -7.28
N ALA A 89 11.41 19.71 -7.66
CA ALA A 89 10.56 20.43 -8.61
C ALA A 89 10.55 19.75 -9.98
N GLN A 90 11.72 19.32 -10.47
CA GLN A 90 11.81 18.57 -11.73
C GLN A 90 11.06 17.25 -11.68
N ILE A 91 11.19 16.46 -10.60
CA ILE A 91 10.45 15.19 -10.44
C ILE A 91 8.94 15.42 -10.41
N ARG A 92 8.48 16.47 -9.71
CA ARG A 92 7.05 16.81 -9.64
C ARG A 92 6.51 17.30 -10.97
N SER A 93 7.29 18.08 -11.72
CA SER A 93 6.95 18.51 -13.07
C SER A 93 6.87 17.31 -14.03
N TRP A 94 7.85 16.41 -13.94
CA TRP A 94 7.92 15.20 -14.76
C TRP A 94 6.77 14.22 -14.49
N ASN A 95 6.30 14.13 -13.25
CA ASN A 95 5.18 13.28 -12.84
C ASN A 95 3.93 14.12 -12.46
N SER A 96 3.64 15.15 -13.24
CA SER A 96 2.60 16.14 -12.92
C SER A 96 1.21 15.52 -12.73
N ALA A 97 0.87 14.47 -13.49
CA ALA A 97 -0.42 13.80 -13.40
C ALA A 97 -0.54 12.97 -12.10
N ASP A 98 0.51 12.22 -11.74
CA ASP A 98 0.56 11.49 -10.47
C ASP A 98 0.62 12.46 -9.26
N VAL A 99 1.29 13.61 -9.40
CA VAL A 99 1.26 14.67 -8.38
C VAL A 99 -0.18 15.17 -8.18
N LYS A 100 -0.91 15.40 -9.26
CA LYS A 100 -2.32 15.84 -9.21
C LYS A 100 -3.22 14.77 -8.58
N LEU A 101 -3.00 13.50 -8.91
CA LEU A 101 -3.66 12.35 -8.29
C LEU A 101 -3.41 12.34 -6.76
N TYR A 102 -2.14 12.40 -6.36
CA TYR A 102 -1.75 12.41 -4.95
C TYR A 102 -2.38 13.58 -4.19
N GLU A 103 -2.31 14.80 -4.73
CA GLU A 103 -2.86 15.98 -4.07
C GLU A 103 -4.38 15.91 -3.92
N ARG A 104 -5.08 15.37 -4.92
CA ARG A 104 -6.53 15.11 -4.81
C ARG A 104 -6.80 14.17 -3.66
N PHE A 105 -6.17 12.99 -3.66
CA PHE A 105 -6.50 11.96 -2.69
C PHE A 105 -6.00 12.30 -1.28
N ASN A 106 -4.87 13.00 -1.13
CA ASN A 106 -4.42 13.54 0.15
C ASN A 106 -5.44 14.51 0.77
N ARG A 107 -6.03 15.42 -0.03
CA ARG A 107 -7.12 16.27 0.47
C ARG A 107 -8.35 15.46 0.89
N THR A 108 -8.79 14.51 0.07
CA THR A 108 -9.96 13.68 0.41
C THR A 108 -9.71 12.79 1.62
N PHE A 109 -8.48 12.29 1.78
CA PHE A 109 -8.05 11.46 2.89
C PHE A 109 -8.20 12.21 4.21
N TRP A 110 -7.65 13.43 4.32
CA TRP A 110 -7.82 14.25 5.53
C TRP A 110 -9.27 14.70 5.75
N GLY A 111 -10.05 14.82 4.68
CA GLY A 111 -11.50 14.95 4.77
C GLY A 111 -12.17 13.76 5.46
N LYS A 112 -11.77 12.53 5.10
CA LYS A 112 -12.25 11.28 5.73
C LYS A 112 -11.77 11.15 7.18
N VAL A 113 -10.52 11.50 7.48
CA VAL A 113 -10.01 11.57 8.87
C VAL A 113 -10.85 12.54 9.70
N LYS A 114 -11.13 13.74 9.19
CA LYS A 114 -12.00 14.70 9.87
C LYS A 114 -13.42 14.17 10.05
N GLY A 115 -13.97 13.47 9.05
CA GLY A 115 -15.29 12.86 9.07
C GLY A 115 -15.42 11.66 10.02
N TYR A 116 -14.32 10.96 10.31
CA TYR A 116 -14.26 9.90 11.31
C TYR A 116 -14.68 10.42 12.70
N GLY A 117 -14.32 11.67 12.99
CA GLY A 117 -14.69 12.35 14.23
C GLY A 117 -13.64 12.25 15.34
N PRO A 118 -13.98 12.71 16.55
CA PRO A 118 -13.02 12.95 17.63
C PRO A 118 -12.33 11.67 18.17
N SER A 119 -12.93 10.49 17.95
CA SER A 119 -12.33 9.23 18.40
C SER A 119 -11.17 8.75 17.53
N PHE A 120 -10.95 9.37 16.35
CA PHE A 120 -9.90 8.94 15.42
C PHE A 120 -8.52 8.87 16.08
N GLU A 121 -8.15 9.89 16.86
CA GLU A 121 -6.83 9.95 17.49
C GLU A 121 -6.67 8.87 18.58
N GLU A 122 -7.74 8.55 19.31
CA GLU A 122 -7.73 7.48 20.30
C GLU A 122 -7.61 6.10 19.64
N ASP A 123 -8.34 5.89 18.54
CA ASP A 123 -8.28 4.65 17.75
C ASP A 123 -6.90 4.49 17.10
N LEU A 124 -6.32 5.57 16.55
CA LEU A 124 -4.97 5.58 16.00
C LEU A 124 -3.90 5.27 17.04
N LYS A 125 -4.01 5.87 18.23
CA LYS A 125 -3.10 5.58 19.35
C LYS A 125 -3.21 4.11 19.78
N THR A 126 -4.43 3.59 19.85
CA THR A 126 -4.70 2.18 20.17
C THR A 126 -4.10 1.26 19.11
N PHE A 127 -4.31 1.56 17.84
CA PHE A 127 -3.76 0.79 16.72
C PHE A 127 -2.23 0.77 16.73
N ARG A 128 -1.59 1.92 16.93
CA ARG A 128 -0.13 2.02 17.05
C ARG A 128 0.42 1.21 18.23
N LYS A 129 -0.29 1.14 19.35
CA LYS A 129 0.08 0.29 20.48
C LYS A 129 -0.01 -1.20 20.11
N LEU A 130 -1.05 -1.61 19.41
CA LEU A 130 -1.20 -2.99 18.91
C LEU A 130 -0.09 -3.35 17.91
N GLN A 131 0.32 -2.41 17.05
CA GLN A 131 1.43 -2.59 16.12
C GLN A 131 2.78 -2.77 16.83
N LEU A 132 3.02 -1.98 17.89
CA LEU A 132 4.22 -2.13 18.72
C LEU A 132 4.24 -3.49 19.41
N ASP A 133 3.12 -3.88 20.04
CA ASP A 133 2.98 -5.19 20.71
C ASP A 133 3.20 -6.37 19.75
N LEU A 134 2.64 -6.30 18.53
CA LEU A 134 2.87 -7.29 17.48
C LEU A 134 4.37 -7.38 17.12
N SER A 135 5.01 -6.24 16.87
CA SER A 135 6.43 -6.20 16.51
C SER A 135 7.30 -6.75 17.65
N ASP A 136 7.03 -6.36 18.90
CA ASP A 136 7.75 -6.79 20.08
C ASP A 136 7.52 -8.27 20.39
N THR A 137 6.37 -8.83 20.04
CA THR A 137 6.09 -10.26 20.22
C THR A 137 6.71 -11.10 19.11
N CYS A 138 6.56 -10.69 17.85
CA CYS A 138 6.83 -11.55 16.70
C CYS A 138 8.17 -11.26 15.98
N ARG A 139 8.64 -10.01 15.91
CA ARG A 139 9.81 -9.64 15.08
C ARG A 139 11.11 -9.65 15.87
N ASP A 140 12.15 -10.27 15.32
CA ASP A 140 13.52 -10.19 15.83
C ASP A 140 14.29 -9.08 15.12
N VAL A 141 14.19 -7.86 15.65
CA VAL A 141 14.85 -6.68 15.08
C VAL A 141 16.38 -6.85 14.97
N ARG A 142 16.99 -7.68 15.83
CA ARG A 142 18.44 -7.94 15.81
C ARG A 142 18.87 -8.84 14.65
N LYS A 143 17.94 -9.63 14.12
CA LYS A 143 18.17 -10.59 13.05
C LYS A 143 17.45 -10.22 11.75
N ASP A 144 16.99 -8.97 11.60
CA ASP A 144 16.45 -8.50 10.33
C ASP A 144 17.44 -8.83 9.19
N ASP A 145 16.90 -9.25 8.05
CA ASP A 145 17.71 -9.73 6.94
C ASP A 145 18.47 -8.58 6.27
N VAL A 146 19.79 -8.66 6.30
CA VAL A 146 20.72 -7.65 5.79
C VAL A 146 21.22 -7.92 4.35
N THR A 147 20.65 -8.91 3.64
CA THR A 147 21.02 -9.24 2.25
C THR A 147 20.83 -8.05 1.32
N ASP A 148 19.74 -7.29 1.50
CA ASP A 148 19.54 -5.99 0.88
C ASP A 148 19.42 -4.94 1.97
N ARG A 149 20.53 -4.27 2.27
CA ARG A 149 20.60 -3.23 3.32
C ARG A 149 19.71 -2.02 3.02
N ARG A 150 19.24 -1.84 1.78
CA ARG A 150 18.41 -0.69 1.40
C ARG A 150 17.00 -0.79 1.96
N VAL A 151 16.54 -1.99 2.31
CA VAL A 151 15.17 -2.26 2.73
C VAL A 151 15.11 -2.99 4.07
N VAL A 152 14.02 -2.82 4.80
CA VAL A 152 13.74 -3.58 6.02
C VAL A 152 13.13 -4.92 5.63
N LYS A 153 13.77 -6.01 6.04
CA LYS A 153 13.29 -7.38 5.85
C LYS A 153 13.14 -8.05 7.22
N PRO A 154 11.95 -8.00 7.83
CA PRO A 154 11.74 -8.49 9.19
C PRO A 154 11.91 -10.01 9.27
N ARG A 155 12.51 -10.50 10.35
CA ARG A 155 12.58 -11.93 10.68
C ARG A 155 11.70 -12.27 11.89
N LEU A 156 11.08 -13.45 11.82
CA LEU A 156 10.28 -14.00 12.91
C LEU A 156 11.22 -14.46 14.04
N LYS A 157 10.87 -14.14 15.30
CA LYS A 157 11.57 -14.64 16.49
C LYS A 157 11.47 -16.16 16.58
N GLU A 158 12.58 -16.83 16.90
CA GLU A 158 12.63 -18.30 17.03
C GLU A 158 11.67 -18.83 18.10
N ALA A 159 11.51 -18.11 19.21
CA ALA A 159 10.58 -18.44 20.29
C ALA A 159 9.25 -17.65 20.22
N ALA A 160 8.88 -17.15 19.03
CA ALA A 160 7.61 -16.46 18.85
C ALA A 160 6.43 -17.44 19.07
N PRO A 161 5.28 -16.94 19.58
CA PRO A 161 4.03 -17.69 19.54
C PRO A 161 3.70 -18.19 18.12
N GLU A 162 3.08 -19.37 18.02
CA GLU A 162 2.76 -20.01 16.73
C GLU A 162 1.95 -19.10 15.80
N TRP A 163 1.01 -18.32 16.35
CA TRP A 163 0.16 -17.41 15.59
C TRP A 163 0.95 -16.29 14.87
N CYS A 164 2.15 -15.94 15.34
CA CYS A 164 3.00 -14.95 14.67
C CYS A 164 3.38 -15.38 13.24
N SER A 165 3.42 -16.69 12.95
CA SER A 165 3.77 -17.21 11.63
C SER A 165 2.88 -16.67 10.51
N VAL A 166 1.60 -16.41 10.79
CA VAL A 166 0.63 -15.88 9.82
C VAL A 166 1.03 -14.49 9.33
N PHE A 167 1.58 -13.63 10.19
CA PHE A 167 2.08 -12.29 9.82
C PHE A 167 3.38 -12.33 8.99
N PHE A 168 3.97 -13.52 8.85
CA PHE A 168 5.17 -13.77 8.04
C PHE A 168 4.92 -14.56 6.76
N MET A 169 3.66 -14.91 6.49
CA MET A 169 3.24 -15.46 5.20
C MET A 169 3.16 -14.34 4.15
N ASP A 170 3.59 -14.65 2.94
CA ASP A 170 3.41 -13.80 1.75
C ASP A 170 2.17 -14.24 0.94
N ASP A 171 1.94 -13.56 -0.17
CA ASP A 171 0.84 -13.84 -1.09
C ASP A 171 0.86 -15.27 -1.64
N VAL A 172 2.05 -15.85 -1.87
CA VAL A 172 2.19 -17.23 -2.34
C VAL A 172 1.68 -18.22 -1.30
N HIS A 173 2.02 -17.99 -0.02
CA HIS A 173 1.53 -18.82 1.08
C HIS A 173 0.01 -18.73 1.24
N PHE A 174 -0.55 -17.51 1.26
CA PHE A 174 -2.00 -17.32 1.38
C PHE A 174 -2.75 -17.88 0.16
N THR A 175 -2.24 -17.69 -1.04
CA THR A 175 -2.82 -18.23 -2.28
C THR A 175 -2.91 -19.75 -2.23
N ALA A 176 -1.86 -20.43 -1.76
CA ALA A 176 -1.88 -21.88 -1.60
C ALA A 176 -2.96 -22.34 -0.60
N ILE A 177 -3.11 -21.64 0.53
CA ILE A 177 -4.15 -21.92 1.54
C ILE A 177 -5.56 -21.74 0.94
N ILE A 178 -5.78 -20.62 0.23
CA ILE A 178 -7.08 -20.31 -0.38
C ILE A 178 -7.43 -21.34 -1.46
N ARG A 179 -6.51 -21.65 -2.39
CA ARG A 179 -6.71 -22.66 -3.43
C ARG A 179 -7.07 -24.03 -2.84
N LYS A 180 -6.38 -24.46 -1.78
CA LYS A 180 -6.69 -25.72 -1.08
C LYS A 180 -8.11 -25.71 -0.51
N ARG A 181 -8.54 -24.61 0.13
CA ARG A 181 -9.89 -24.46 0.69
C ARG A 181 -10.96 -24.45 -0.40
N MET A 182 -10.71 -23.76 -1.52
CA MET A 182 -11.61 -23.75 -2.68
C MET A 182 -11.83 -25.17 -3.21
N LYS A 183 -10.75 -25.95 -3.40
CA LYS A 183 -10.84 -27.34 -3.85
C LYS A 183 -11.67 -28.21 -2.90
N MET A 184 -11.46 -28.07 -1.59
CA MET A 184 -12.25 -28.81 -0.58
C MET A 184 -13.74 -28.45 -0.60
N LYS A 185 -14.08 -27.21 -0.97
CA LYS A 185 -15.47 -26.73 -1.11
C LYS A 185 -16.06 -26.97 -2.51
N GLY A 186 -15.33 -27.61 -3.42
CA GLY A 186 -15.78 -27.82 -4.81
C GLY A 186 -15.88 -26.53 -5.62
N LEU A 187 -15.22 -25.44 -5.21
CA LEU A 187 -15.19 -24.19 -5.96
C LEU A 187 -14.18 -24.29 -7.12
N PRO A 188 -14.49 -23.71 -8.30
CA PRO A 188 -13.60 -23.73 -9.45
C PRO A 188 -12.32 -22.93 -9.15
N LEU A 189 -11.18 -23.47 -9.56
CA LEU A 189 -9.91 -22.73 -9.56
C LEU A 189 -9.79 -21.99 -10.90
N TYR A 190 -9.43 -20.72 -10.82
CA TYR A 190 -9.25 -19.85 -12.00
C TYR A 190 -8.08 -20.27 -12.92
N ASP A 191 -7.27 -21.26 -12.51
CA ASP A 191 -6.18 -21.84 -13.31
C ASP A 191 -6.64 -22.83 -14.40
N THR A 192 -7.93 -22.88 -14.71
CA THR A 192 -8.42 -23.62 -15.89
C THR A 192 -8.19 -22.80 -17.16
N CYS A 193 -6.92 -22.54 -17.48
CA CYS A 193 -6.49 -22.21 -18.85
C CYS A 193 -6.56 -23.46 -19.74
N ASP A 194 -7.69 -24.17 -19.69
CA ASP A 194 -7.99 -25.31 -20.53
C ASP A 194 -9.48 -25.22 -20.92
N GLN A 195 -9.75 -24.25 -21.80
CA GLN A 195 -10.94 -24.14 -22.65
C GLN A 195 -10.85 -22.86 -23.52
N ARG A 196 -9.91 -22.85 -24.48
CA ARG A 196 -10.06 -22.20 -25.79
C ARG A 196 -9.29 -22.99 -26.83
#